data_AF-A0A920IL59-F1
#
_entry.id   AF-A0A920IL59-F1
#
_cell.length_a   1.000
_cell.length_b   1.000
_cell.length_c   1.000
_cell.angle_alpha   90.00
_cell.angle_beta   90.00
_cell.angle_gamma   90.00
#
_symmetry.space_group_name_H-M   'P 1'
#
loop_
_entity.id
_entity.type
_entity.pdbx_description
1 polymer ?
#
loop_
_entity_poly.entity_id
_entity_poly.type
_entity_poly.pdbx_seq_one_letter_code
_entity_poly.pdbx_strand_id
1 'polypeptide(L)'
;MAPQEIELKNYASFYEAFKEKFLKFHKEFDPKIVPDPALFSNWGNYSEYAKKILHEDNNLSLIAGIRQSQIIKLGEAGIETLETLVSSDFLKKVGLPLKVLARLKLQADMQLKSLKSSKLEYQLLPHDENGLGLFALPPKNKHDLFFDLESNTLQTPRAIHYLWGFAEDSNKRKFSRFWAHHEGQMKKALEDFIDEISKRLSKDSKMHVYHYGAFEVNTLKSLVSFFSTREDELDHLLRNNVFVDLFKIVKQAFCIGAEGYGLKDIEPLYREDRVEEVKGGAESMIQYEIWIQTNELSQDESDSKILKEIMEYNREDCFSLIDLTNWMRKEQNKNKLFYASAAEEELKPTPIDIAYELKSQFSDSLICHISNF
;
A
#
# COMPACT_ATOMS: atom_id res chain seq x y z
N MET A 1 -18.94 -2.54 -28.22
CA MET A 1 -17.65 -3.22 -28.40
C MET A 1 -17.85 -4.39 -29.35
N ALA A 2 -17.02 -4.55 -30.38
CA ALA A 2 -17.00 -5.79 -31.13
C ALA A 2 -16.44 -6.89 -30.20
N PRO A 3 -17.04 -8.10 -30.16
CA PRO A 3 -16.51 -9.20 -29.37
C PRO A 3 -15.09 -9.51 -29.83
N GLN A 4 -14.18 -9.68 -28.88
CA GLN A 4 -12.82 -10.12 -29.16
C GLN A 4 -12.91 -11.58 -29.65
N GLU A 5 -12.61 -11.83 -30.93
CA GLU A 5 -12.56 -13.19 -31.45
C GLU A 5 -11.36 -13.93 -30.84
N ILE A 6 -11.63 -14.80 -29.88
CA ILE A 6 -10.63 -15.70 -29.32
C ILE A 6 -10.51 -16.90 -30.26
N GLU A 7 -9.39 -16.98 -30.97
CA GLU A 7 -9.12 -18.10 -31.86
C GLU A 7 -8.74 -19.35 -31.02
N LEU A 8 -9.72 -20.20 -30.71
CA LEU A 8 -9.55 -21.37 -29.83
C LEU A 8 -8.41 -22.30 -30.24
N LYS A 9 -8.05 -22.34 -31.53
CA LYS A 9 -6.91 -23.10 -32.04
C LYS A 9 -5.57 -22.68 -31.42
N ASN A 10 -5.41 -21.40 -31.09
CA ASN A 10 -4.19 -20.87 -30.48
C ASN A 10 -4.01 -21.30 -29.02
N TYR A 11 -5.07 -21.83 -28.40
CA TYR A 11 -5.10 -22.29 -27.01
C TYR A 11 -5.29 -23.81 -26.86
N ALA A 12 -5.47 -24.54 -27.97
CA ALA A 12 -5.73 -25.98 -27.95
C ALA A 12 -4.59 -26.76 -27.28
N SER A 13 -3.33 -26.39 -27.55
CA SER A 13 -2.15 -27.00 -26.92
C SER A 13 -2.08 -26.72 -25.42
N PHE A 14 -2.43 -25.50 -25.00
CA PHE A 14 -2.50 -25.14 -23.58
C PHE A 14 -3.61 -25.91 -22.86
N TYR A 15 -4.79 -26.01 -23.49
CA TYR A 15 -5.91 -26.77 -22.95
C TYR A 15 -5.57 -28.25 -22.80
N GLU A 16 -5.00 -28.89 -23.82
CA GLU A 16 -4.62 -30.31 -23.72
C GLU A 16 -3.55 -30.53 -22.65
N ALA A 17 -2.52 -29.67 -22.56
CA ALA A 17 -1.53 -29.76 -21.49
C ALA A 17 -2.14 -29.57 -20.08
N PHE A 18 -3.09 -28.63 -19.93
CA PHE A 18 -3.78 -28.40 -18.67
C PHE A 18 -4.70 -29.57 -18.31
N LYS A 19 -5.44 -30.10 -19.27
CA LYS A 19 -6.31 -31.27 -19.12
C LYS A 19 -5.51 -32.52 -18.76
N GLU A 20 -4.36 -32.76 -19.40
CA GLU A 20 -3.46 -33.86 -19.03
C GLU A 20 -2.97 -33.73 -17.59
N LYS A 21 -2.54 -32.53 -17.17
CA LYS A 21 -2.17 -32.28 -15.76
C LYS A 21 -3.33 -32.52 -14.80
N PHE A 22 -4.53 -32.05 -15.12
CA PHE A 22 -5.73 -32.23 -14.30
C PHE A 22 -6.10 -33.72 -14.15
N LEU A 23 -6.11 -34.47 -15.25
CA LEU A 23 -6.41 -35.89 -15.25
C LEU A 23 -5.33 -36.71 -14.53
N LYS A 24 -4.05 -36.32 -14.68
CA LYS A 24 -2.94 -36.94 -13.95
C LYS A 24 -3.10 -36.74 -12.45
N PHE A 25 -3.36 -35.51 -12.01
CA PHE A 25 -3.63 -35.20 -10.60
C PHE A 25 -4.77 -36.06 -10.03
N HIS A 26 -5.89 -36.21 -10.75
CA HIS A 26 -7.01 -37.03 -10.27
C HIS A 26 -6.68 -38.53 -10.19
N LYS A 27 -5.82 -39.04 -11.06
CA LYS A 27 -5.37 -40.44 -11.00
C LYS A 27 -4.39 -40.69 -9.85
N GLU A 28 -3.57 -39.70 -9.53
CA GLU A 28 -2.52 -39.78 -8.51
C GLU A 28 -2.97 -39.26 -7.14
N PHE A 29 -4.20 -38.73 -7.03
CA PHE A 29 -4.73 -38.17 -5.80
C PHE A 29 -4.88 -39.25 -4.73
N ASP A 30 -4.20 -39.06 -3.61
CA ASP A 30 -4.35 -39.86 -2.39
C ASP A 30 -4.85 -38.94 -1.27
N PRO A 31 -6.06 -39.17 -0.72
CA PRO A 31 -6.59 -38.35 0.37
C PRO A 31 -5.77 -38.42 1.66
N LYS A 32 -4.82 -39.36 1.78
CA LYS A 32 -3.88 -39.44 2.91
C LYS A 32 -2.66 -38.53 2.74
N ILE A 33 -2.38 -38.08 1.52
CA ILE A 33 -1.29 -37.16 1.22
C ILE A 33 -1.85 -35.73 1.26
N VAL A 34 -1.78 -35.11 2.43
CA VAL A 34 -2.28 -33.75 2.64
C VAL A 34 -1.32 -32.76 1.95
N PRO A 35 -1.80 -31.85 1.10
CA PRO A 35 -0.94 -30.82 0.51
C PRO A 35 -0.44 -29.88 1.60
N ASP A 36 0.86 -29.59 1.60
CA ASP A 36 1.47 -28.60 2.50
C ASP A 36 1.04 -27.18 2.05
N PRO A 37 0.27 -26.45 2.88
CA PRO A 37 -0.17 -25.10 2.53
C PRO A 37 0.98 -24.13 2.29
N ALA A 38 2.16 -24.36 2.90
CA ALA A 38 3.33 -23.49 2.79
C ALA A 38 3.96 -23.50 1.37
N LEU A 39 3.58 -24.45 0.51
CA LEU A 39 4.03 -24.51 -0.87
C LEU A 39 3.22 -23.63 -1.84
N PHE A 40 2.16 -22.98 -1.34
CA PHE A 40 1.24 -22.19 -2.16
C PHE A 40 1.12 -20.77 -1.60
N SER A 41 0.91 -19.80 -2.50
CA SER A 41 0.71 -18.39 -2.14
C SER A 41 -0.74 -17.92 -2.32
N ASN A 42 -1.61 -18.77 -2.86
CA ASN A 42 -3.04 -18.51 -3.02
C ASN A 42 -3.80 -19.82 -2.79
N TRP A 43 -4.65 -19.84 -1.77
CA TRP A 43 -5.44 -20.99 -1.37
C TRP A 43 -6.91 -20.88 -1.79
N GLY A 44 -7.32 -19.76 -2.42
CA GLY A 44 -8.70 -19.51 -2.82
C GLY A 44 -9.68 -19.76 -1.67
N ASN A 45 -10.66 -20.62 -1.90
CA ASN A 45 -11.70 -21.00 -0.93
C ASN A 45 -11.15 -21.71 0.33
N TYR A 46 -9.90 -22.16 0.32
CA TYR A 46 -9.27 -22.86 1.45
C TYR A 46 -8.37 -21.96 2.28
N SER A 47 -8.39 -20.64 2.05
CA SER A 47 -7.49 -19.70 2.75
C SER A 47 -7.58 -19.78 4.27
N GLU A 48 -8.78 -19.84 4.83
CA GLU A 48 -8.96 -19.96 6.29
C GLU A 48 -8.42 -21.29 6.84
N TYR A 49 -8.67 -22.39 6.12
CA TYR A 49 -8.17 -23.71 6.49
C TYR A 49 -6.64 -23.79 6.41
N ALA A 50 -6.06 -23.28 5.33
CA ALA A 50 -4.62 -23.21 5.11
C ALA A 50 -3.92 -22.39 6.20
N LYS A 51 -4.41 -21.17 6.47
CA LYS A 51 -3.88 -20.32 7.55
C LYS A 51 -3.93 -21.04 8.89
N LYS A 52 -5.07 -21.66 9.23
CA LYS A 52 -5.23 -22.40 10.48
C LYS A 52 -4.14 -23.47 10.64
N ILE A 53 -3.91 -24.29 9.62
CA ILE A 53 -2.84 -25.32 9.64
C ILE A 53 -1.47 -24.66 9.87
N LEU A 54 -1.15 -23.61 9.10
CA LEU A 54 0.14 -22.94 9.21
C LEU A 54 0.39 -22.38 10.61
N HIS A 55 -0.65 -21.85 11.26
CA HIS A 55 -0.56 -21.39 12.66
C HIS A 55 -0.41 -22.54 13.64
N GLU A 56 -1.16 -23.63 13.48
CA GLU A 56 -1.05 -24.82 14.32
C GLU A 56 0.35 -25.45 14.24
N ASP A 57 0.95 -25.46 13.05
CA ASP A 57 2.29 -25.96 12.79
C ASP A 57 3.40 -24.95 13.14
N ASN A 58 3.03 -23.72 13.50
CA ASN A 58 3.93 -22.59 13.67
C ASN A 58 4.94 -22.44 12.50
N ASN A 59 4.41 -22.52 11.29
CA ASN A 59 5.18 -22.66 10.06
C ASN A 59 5.96 -21.39 9.71
N LEU A 60 7.21 -21.54 9.26
CA LEU A 60 8.08 -20.43 8.86
C LEU A 60 7.47 -19.50 7.79
N SER A 61 6.57 -19.99 6.94
CA SER A 61 5.90 -19.18 5.91
C SER A 61 5.06 -18.03 6.48
N LEU A 62 4.69 -18.09 7.76
CA LEU A 62 4.00 -17.00 8.47
C LEU A 62 4.91 -15.79 8.75
N ILE A 63 6.24 -15.94 8.67
CA ILE A 63 7.17 -14.83 8.93
C ILE A 63 6.99 -13.75 7.87
N ALA A 64 6.61 -12.54 8.28
CA ALA A 64 6.33 -11.45 7.35
C ALA A 64 7.52 -11.18 6.41
N GLY A 65 7.28 -11.31 5.11
CA GLY A 65 8.27 -11.04 4.06
C GLY A 65 9.36 -12.10 3.90
N ILE A 66 9.23 -13.27 4.55
CA ILE A 66 10.10 -14.42 4.26
C ILE A 66 9.89 -14.89 2.82
N ARG A 67 10.97 -15.37 2.20
CA ARG A 67 10.94 -15.94 0.84
C ARG A 67 11.02 -17.46 0.92
N GLN A 68 10.43 -18.16 -0.06
CA GLN A 68 10.53 -19.62 -0.16
C GLN A 68 11.98 -20.13 -0.11
N SER A 69 12.88 -19.45 -0.81
CA SER A 69 14.32 -19.77 -0.78
C SER A 69 14.96 -19.68 0.60
N GLN A 70 14.44 -18.84 1.50
CA GLN A 70 14.91 -18.72 2.88
C GLN A 70 14.34 -19.84 3.76
N ILE A 71 13.06 -20.20 3.56
CA ILE A 71 12.40 -21.32 4.24
C ILE A 71 13.16 -22.62 3.95
N ILE A 72 13.48 -22.89 2.68
CA ILE A 72 14.22 -24.09 2.27
C ILE A 72 15.58 -24.16 2.99
N LYS A 73 16.36 -23.06 2.98
CA LYS A 73 17.66 -23.02 3.64
C LYS A 73 17.58 -23.19 5.17
N LEU A 74 16.53 -22.66 5.79
CA LEU A 74 16.27 -22.86 7.22
C LEU A 74 15.95 -24.33 7.52
N GLY A 75 15.10 -24.95 6.71
CA GLY A 75 14.77 -26.38 6.80
C GLY A 75 15.98 -27.29 6.61
N GLU A 76 16.85 -27.01 5.63
CA GLU A 76 18.13 -27.73 5.43
C GLU A 76 19.06 -27.66 6.65
N ALA A 77 18.92 -26.62 7.48
CA ALA A 77 19.64 -26.45 8.74
C ALA A 77 18.87 -26.99 9.97
N GLY A 78 17.74 -27.67 9.77
CA GLY A 78 16.88 -28.21 10.83
C GLY A 78 16.04 -27.18 11.56
N ILE A 79 15.80 -26.01 10.97
CA ILE A 79 14.93 -24.97 11.52
C ILE A 79 13.62 -25.00 10.73
N GLU A 80 12.56 -25.50 11.34
CA GLU A 80 11.27 -25.73 10.66
C GLU A 80 10.12 -24.85 11.17
N THR A 81 10.28 -24.20 12.33
CA THR A 81 9.23 -23.38 12.97
C THR A 81 9.73 -22.01 13.43
N LEU A 82 8.82 -21.06 13.68
CA LEU A 82 9.19 -19.74 14.24
C LEU A 82 9.87 -19.89 15.61
N GLU A 83 9.38 -20.75 16.50
CA GLU A 83 10.01 -20.93 17.82
C GLU A 83 11.42 -21.50 17.69
N THR A 84 11.61 -22.45 16.77
CA THR A 84 12.94 -23.03 16.52
C THR A 84 13.88 -21.97 15.96
N LEU A 85 13.41 -21.10 15.07
CA LEU A 85 14.21 -19.97 14.56
C LEU A 85 14.61 -19.00 15.67
N VAL A 86 13.67 -18.65 16.56
CA VAL A 86 13.91 -17.72 17.67
C VAL A 86 14.83 -18.33 18.74
N SER A 87 14.71 -19.62 19.02
CA SER A 87 15.57 -20.31 20.00
C SER A 87 16.92 -20.76 19.44
N SER A 88 17.11 -20.79 18.11
CA SER A 88 18.35 -21.29 17.50
C SER A 88 19.55 -20.36 17.72
N ASP A 89 20.66 -20.96 18.16
CA ASP A 89 21.97 -20.32 18.30
C ASP A 89 22.92 -20.59 17.12
N PHE A 90 22.57 -21.50 16.21
CA PHE A 90 23.43 -21.98 15.12
C PHE A 90 23.10 -21.37 13.74
N LEU A 91 22.58 -20.14 13.72
CA LEU A 91 22.22 -19.40 12.50
C LEU A 91 23.34 -19.34 11.45
N LYS A 92 24.62 -19.36 11.87
CA LYS A 92 25.78 -19.33 10.97
C LYS A 92 25.81 -20.50 9.96
N LYS A 93 25.10 -21.60 10.22
CA LYS A 93 25.09 -22.81 9.37
C LYS A 93 24.02 -22.78 8.26
N VAL A 94 23.10 -21.82 8.28
CA VAL A 94 21.94 -21.75 7.36
C VAL A 94 22.31 -21.31 5.93
N GLY A 95 23.55 -20.88 5.67
CA GLY A 95 23.97 -20.45 4.33
C GLY A 95 23.23 -19.18 3.83
N LEU A 96 22.74 -18.36 4.77
CA LEU A 96 22.17 -17.03 4.55
C LEU A 96 23.08 -15.95 5.17
N PRO A 97 23.09 -14.71 4.64
CA PRO A 97 23.80 -13.61 5.27
C PRO A 97 23.30 -13.37 6.70
N LEU A 98 24.22 -13.12 7.64
CA LEU A 98 23.88 -12.96 9.07
C LEU A 98 22.87 -11.83 9.32
N LYS A 99 22.95 -10.74 8.55
CA LYS A 99 21.98 -9.62 8.64
C LYS A 99 20.56 -10.08 8.27
N VAL A 100 20.42 -10.95 7.27
CA VAL A 100 19.12 -11.52 6.86
C VAL A 100 18.59 -12.45 7.94
N LEU A 101 19.44 -13.33 8.48
CA LEU A 101 19.05 -14.25 9.56
C LEU A 101 18.64 -13.52 10.83
N ALA A 102 19.39 -12.48 11.22
CA ALA A 102 19.05 -11.64 12.36
C ALA A 102 17.70 -10.94 12.14
N ARG A 103 17.43 -10.45 10.91
CA ARG A 103 16.15 -9.82 10.57
C ARG A 103 14.98 -10.81 10.62
N LEU A 104 15.15 -12.03 10.09
CA LEU A 104 14.12 -13.07 10.14
C LEU A 104 13.85 -13.53 11.58
N LYS A 105 14.91 -13.73 12.38
CA LYS A 105 14.79 -14.08 13.80
C LYS A 105 14.07 -12.99 14.60
N LEU A 106 14.40 -11.72 14.35
CA LEU A 106 13.71 -10.59 14.98
C LEU A 106 12.24 -10.52 14.58
N GLN A 107 11.93 -10.73 13.29
CA GLN A 107 10.54 -10.75 12.79
C GLN A 107 9.72 -11.87 13.43
N ALA A 108 10.26 -13.09 13.47
CA ALA A 108 9.63 -14.22 14.15
C ALA A 108 9.43 -13.97 15.65
N ASP A 109 10.43 -13.39 16.34
CA ASP A 109 10.33 -13.04 17.76
C ASP A 109 9.23 -12.00 18.01
N MET A 110 9.12 -10.97 17.17
CA MET A 110 8.04 -9.98 17.30
C MET A 110 6.66 -10.61 17.08
N GLN A 111 6.50 -11.47 16.07
CA GLN A 111 5.22 -12.15 15.81
C GLN A 111 4.80 -13.05 16.97
N LEU A 112 5.74 -13.85 17.51
CA LEU A 112 5.47 -14.70 18.67
C LEU A 112 5.16 -13.89 19.93
N LYS A 113 5.78 -12.72 20.12
CA LYS A 113 5.45 -11.81 21.22
C LYS A 113 4.04 -11.24 21.08
N SER A 114 3.65 -10.78 19.90
CA SER A 114 2.29 -10.29 19.65
C SER A 114 1.23 -11.34 19.94
N LEU A 115 1.49 -12.59 19.51
CA LEU A 115 0.59 -13.70 19.77
C LEU A 115 0.41 -13.95 21.28
N LYS A 116 1.52 -13.93 22.04
CA LYS A 116 1.51 -14.16 23.49
C LYS A 116 0.87 -13.04 24.29
N SER A 117 1.08 -11.77 23.89
CA SER A 117 0.50 -10.63 24.60
C SER A 117 -0.92 -10.31 24.15
N SER A 118 -1.41 -10.93 23.07
CA SER A 118 -2.67 -10.58 22.40
C SER A 118 -2.74 -9.09 22.04
N LYS A 119 -1.58 -8.47 21.81
CA LYS A 119 -1.43 -7.08 21.41
C LYS A 119 -0.37 -7.03 20.33
N LEU A 120 -0.55 -6.18 19.32
CA LEU A 120 0.44 -6.03 18.28
C LEU A 120 1.72 -5.38 18.85
N GLU A 121 2.77 -6.18 18.98
CA GLU A 121 4.09 -5.74 19.44
C GLU A 121 4.91 -5.22 18.27
N TYR A 122 5.78 -4.26 18.54
CA TYR A 122 6.72 -3.75 17.55
C TYR A 122 8.03 -3.32 18.20
N GLN A 123 9.07 -3.28 17.37
CA GLN A 123 10.38 -2.76 17.74
C GLN A 123 10.85 -1.77 16.67
N LEU A 124 11.33 -0.60 17.12
CA LEU A 124 12.05 0.33 16.26
C LEU A 124 13.41 -0.27 15.87
N LEU A 125 13.71 -0.29 14.58
CA LEU A 125 14.98 -0.76 14.07
C LEU A 125 16.04 0.32 14.25
N PRO A 126 17.30 -0.07 14.53
CA PRO A 126 18.40 0.87 14.48
C PRO A 126 18.52 1.39 13.04
N HIS A 127 18.40 2.70 12.90
CA HIS A 127 18.70 3.43 11.68
C HIS A 127 19.52 4.65 12.07
N ASP A 128 20.63 4.83 11.38
CA ASP A 128 21.57 5.94 11.48
C ASP A 128 21.73 6.66 10.12
N GLU A 129 21.12 6.11 9.07
CA GLU A 129 21.12 6.68 7.72
C GLU A 129 19.99 7.72 7.55
N ASN A 130 20.38 8.95 7.22
CA ASN A 130 19.45 10.01 6.83
C ASN A 130 18.62 9.59 5.60
N GLY A 131 17.37 10.05 5.54
CA GLY A 131 16.48 9.79 4.40
C GLY A 131 15.90 8.37 4.33
N LEU A 132 16.09 7.54 5.37
CA LEU A 132 15.48 6.21 5.48
C LEU A 132 14.67 6.07 6.78
N GLY A 133 13.68 5.17 6.76
CA GLY A 133 12.81 4.92 7.90
C GLY A 133 12.21 6.21 8.44
N LEU A 134 12.26 6.39 9.77
CA LEU A 134 11.72 7.60 10.39
C LEU A 134 12.47 8.89 10.01
N PHE A 135 13.71 8.86 9.51
CA PHE A 135 14.36 10.09 9.01
C PHE A 135 13.71 10.62 7.73
N ALA A 136 13.05 9.75 6.96
CA ALA A 136 12.39 10.10 5.72
C ALA A 136 10.99 10.71 5.92
N LEU A 137 10.45 10.71 7.15
CA LEU A 137 9.09 11.18 7.42
C LEU A 137 9.07 12.70 7.64
N PRO A 138 8.42 13.49 6.76
CA PRO A 138 8.42 14.96 6.86
C PRO A 138 7.61 15.50 8.05
N PRO A 139 7.92 16.74 8.52
CA PRO A 139 7.12 17.42 9.52
C PRO A 139 5.68 17.65 9.03
N LYS A 140 4.75 17.81 9.96
CA LYS A 140 3.33 18.08 9.65
C LYS A 140 3.16 19.40 8.92
N ASN A 141 2.44 19.36 7.80
CA ASN A 141 1.97 20.54 7.08
C ASN A 141 0.43 20.59 7.07
N LYS A 142 -0.15 21.79 7.15
CA LYS A 142 -1.60 22.01 7.05
C LYS A 142 -2.17 21.71 5.65
N HIS A 143 -1.31 21.63 4.65
CA HIS A 143 -1.65 21.34 3.25
C HIS A 143 -1.32 19.89 2.85
N ASP A 144 -0.90 19.04 3.80
CA ASP A 144 -0.67 17.62 3.56
C ASP A 144 -1.97 16.94 3.07
N LEU A 145 -1.80 16.01 2.12
CA LEU A 145 -2.88 15.15 1.62
C LEU A 145 -2.57 13.68 1.90
N PHE A 146 -3.61 12.88 2.12
CA PHE A 146 -3.52 11.44 2.34
C PHE A 146 -4.38 10.76 1.28
N PHE A 147 -3.75 10.05 0.36
CA PHE A 147 -4.34 9.62 -0.91
C PHE A 147 -4.45 8.10 -1.00
N ASP A 148 -5.59 7.63 -1.49
CA ASP A 148 -5.87 6.22 -1.74
C ASP A 148 -6.76 6.04 -2.98
N LEU A 149 -6.59 4.91 -3.69
CA LEU A 149 -7.28 4.59 -4.93
C LEU A 149 -8.04 3.28 -4.84
N GLU A 150 -9.32 3.28 -5.24
CA GLU A 150 -10.05 2.06 -5.53
C GLU A 150 -10.05 1.76 -7.02
N SER A 151 -9.82 0.50 -7.37
CA SER A 151 -9.58 0.10 -8.75
C SER A 151 -10.23 -1.21 -9.10
N ASN A 152 -10.76 -1.28 -10.31
CA ASN A 152 -11.32 -2.48 -10.89
C ASN A 152 -10.36 -3.05 -11.94
N THR A 153 -9.63 -4.08 -11.55
CA THR A 153 -8.62 -4.73 -12.41
C THR A 153 -9.21 -5.78 -13.35
N LEU A 154 -10.50 -6.10 -13.24
CA LEU A 154 -11.17 -7.07 -14.11
C LEU A 154 -11.56 -6.47 -15.47
N GLN A 155 -11.65 -5.14 -15.55
CA GLN A 155 -11.99 -4.43 -16.76
C GLN A 155 -10.88 -4.55 -17.82
N THR A 156 -11.29 -4.76 -19.08
CA THR A 156 -10.40 -4.92 -20.23
C THR A 156 -10.76 -3.90 -21.32
N PRO A 157 -9.77 -3.29 -22.01
CA PRO A 157 -8.35 -3.65 -22.03
C PRO A 157 -7.52 -3.11 -20.84
N ARG A 158 -8.09 -2.31 -19.94
CA ARG A 158 -7.37 -1.70 -18.81
C ARG A 158 -8.26 -1.60 -17.57
N ALA A 159 -7.62 -1.65 -16.41
CA ALA A 159 -8.26 -1.36 -15.13
C ALA A 159 -8.89 0.04 -15.11
N ILE A 160 -10.04 0.17 -14.45
CA ILE A 160 -10.69 1.45 -14.17
C ILE A 160 -10.39 1.83 -12.72
N HIS A 161 -9.77 2.98 -12.52
CA HIS A 161 -9.51 3.56 -11.19
C HIS A 161 -10.71 4.42 -10.81
N TYR A 162 -11.70 3.81 -10.16
CA TYR A 162 -13.06 4.37 -10.09
C TYR A 162 -13.29 5.34 -8.93
N LEU A 163 -12.50 5.28 -7.86
CA LEU A 163 -12.59 6.22 -6.76
C LEU A 163 -11.21 6.75 -6.40
N TRP A 164 -11.09 8.08 -6.40
CA TRP A 164 -9.88 8.83 -6.08
C TRP A 164 -10.11 9.58 -4.78
N GLY A 165 -9.84 8.95 -3.65
CA GLY A 165 -10.07 9.55 -2.34
C GLY A 165 -8.83 10.23 -1.79
N PHE A 166 -9.04 11.38 -1.17
CA PHE A 166 -7.99 12.06 -0.43
C PHE A 166 -8.52 12.81 0.78
N ALA A 167 -7.75 12.77 1.86
CA ALA A 167 -8.07 13.44 3.11
C ALA A 167 -7.05 14.52 3.48
N GLU A 168 -7.52 15.55 4.19
CA GLU A 168 -6.70 16.60 4.79
C GLU A 168 -6.69 16.43 6.31
N ASP A 169 -5.49 16.48 6.93
CA ASP A 169 -5.32 16.46 8.41
C ASP A 169 -5.62 17.85 9.03
N SER A 170 -6.86 18.31 8.81
CA SER A 170 -7.44 19.50 9.43
C SER A 170 -8.31 19.12 10.64
N ASN A 171 -8.72 20.11 11.45
CA ASN A 171 -9.52 19.90 12.67
C ASN A 171 -10.80 19.07 12.49
N LYS A 172 -11.33 18.94 11.27
CA LYS A 172 -12.51 18.12 10.96
C LYS A 172 -12.24 16.89 10.09
N ARG A 173 -10.98 16.60 9.74
CA ARG A 173 -10.59 15.57 8.76
C ARG A 173 -11.46 15.60 7.51
N LYS A 174 -11.18 16.54 6.62
CA LYS A 174 -11.98 16.70 5.40
C LYS A 174 -11.59 15.62 4.40
N PHE A 175 -12.56 14.80 3.98
CA PHE A 175 -12.42 13.86 2.88
C PHE A 175 -13.00 14.45 1.60
N SER A 176 -12.30 14.28 0.49
CA SER A 176 -12.71 14.67 -0.85
C SER A 176 -12.46 13.50 -1.80
N ARG A 177 -13.22 13.45 -2.90
CA ARG A 177 -13.12 12.36 -3.85
C ARG A 177 -13.46 12.78 -5.27
N PHE A 178 -12.99 11.99 -6.23
CA PHE A 178 -13.48 11.98 -7.61
C PHE A 178 -13.92 10.57 -8.00
N TRP A 179 -15.09 10.45 -8.63
CA TRP A 179 -15.58 9.22 -9.23
C TRP A 179 -15.21 9.15 -10.72
N ALA A 180 -14.84 7.95 -11.19
CA ALA A 180 -14.48 7.72 -12.58
C ALA A 180 -14.88 6.33 -13.08
N HIS A 181 -16.04 6.23 -13.71
CA HIS A 181 -16.61 4.98 -14.18
C HIS A 181 -16.22 4.60 -15.62
N HIS A 182 -15.59 5.53 -16.34
CA HIS A 182 -15.11 5.30 -17.70
C HIS A 182 -13.86 6.13 -17.99
N GLU A 183 -13.20 5.84 -19.12
CA GLU A 183 -11.91 6.43 -19.50
C GLU A 183 -11.91 7.97 -19.47
N GLY A 184 -12.91 8.62 -20.07
CA GLY A 184 -13.01 10.08 -20.04
C GLY A 184 -13.11 10.70 -18.63
N GLN A 185 -13.87 10.07 -17.72
CA GLN A 185 -13.93 10.52 -16.32
C GLN A 185 -12.61 10.24 -15.60
N MET A 186 -11.94 9.11 -15.90
CA MET A 186 -10.64 8.77 -15.31
C MET A 186 -9.56 9.77 -15.73
N LYS A 187 -9.55 10.20 -17.00
CA LYS A 187 -8.69 11.30 -17.46
C LYS A 187 -8.97 12.59 -16.68
N LYS A 188 -10.24 12.93 -16.50
CA LYS A 188 -10.63 14.14 -15.77
C LYS A 188 -10.24 14.08 -14.29
N ALA A 189 -10.47 12.96 -13.63
CA ALA A 189 -10.07 12.73 -12.24
C ALA A 189 -8.55 12.83 -12.04
N LEU A 190 -7.76 12.29 -12.98
CA LEU A 190 -6.30 12.45 -12.99
C LEU A 190 -5.89 13.93 -13.06
N GLU A 191 -6.42 14.65 -14.05
CA GLU A 191 -6.11 16.07 -14.27
C GLU A 191 -6.48 16.91 -13.04
N ASP A 192 -7.69 16.71 -12.52
CA ASP A 192 -8.20 17.43 -11.36
C ASP A 192 -7.39 17.11 -10.09
N PHE A 193 -6.97 15.86 -9.90
CA PHE A 193 -6.15 15.48 -8.75
C PHE A 193 -4.74 16.10 -8.81
N ILE A 194 -4.06 16.04 -9.96
CA ILE A 194 -2.74 16.67 -10.13
C ILE A 194 -2.83 18.20 -9.97
N ASP A 195 -3.88 18.82 -10.52
CA ASP A 195 -4.11 20.27 -10.39
C ASP A 195 -4.36 20.66 -8.93
N GLU A 196 -5.05 19.81 -8.17
CA GLU A 196 -5.37 20.04 -6.76
C GLU A 196 -4.14 19.91 -5.84
N ILE A 197 -3.21 18.99 -6.16
CA ILE A 197 -1.89 18.91 -5.50
C ILE A 197 -1.05 20.14 -5.87
N SER A 198 -0.93 20.43 -7.16
CA SER A 198 -0.19 21.57 -7.71
C SER A 198 -0.60 22.89 -7.07
N LYS A 199 -1.90 23.11 -6.92
CA LYS A 199 -2.47 24.28 -6.24
C LYS A 199 -2.09 24.35 -4.76
N ARG A 200 -2.03 23.23 -4.03
CA ARG A 200 -1.56 23.20 -2.63
C ARG A 200 -0.07 23.48 -2.52
N LEU A 201 0.72 22.85 -3.37
CA LEU A 201 2.17 23.05 -3.40
C LEU A 201 2.53 24.52 -3.65
N SER A 202 1.78 25.21 -4.51
CA SER A 202 1.97 26.65 -4.75
C SER A 202 1.72 27.55 -3.53
N LYS A 203 0.96 27.07 -2.54
CA LYS A 203 0.69 27.79 -1.29
C LYS A 203 1.71 27.49 -0.21
N ASP A 204 2.26 26.28 -0.20
CA ASP A 204 3.30 25.86 0.73
C ASP A 204 4.11 24.71 0.11
N SER A 205 5.35 25.00 -0.26
CA SER A 205 6.25 24.04 -0.91
C SER A 205 6.67 22.88 0.00
N LYS A 206 6.38 22.94 1.31
CA LYS A 206 6.71 21.88 2.28
C LYS A 206 5.58 20.86 2.46
N MET A 207 4.47 20.99 1.75
CA MET A 207 3.37 20.02 1.80
C MET A 207 3.77 18.69 1.15
N HIS A 208 3.26 17.58 1.67
CA HIS A 208 3.45 16.25 1.09
C HIS A 208 2.12 15.51 0.84
N VAL A 209 2.12 14.61 -0.14
CA VAL A 209 1.04 13.67 -0.43
C VAL A 209 1.46 12.29 0.06
N TYR A 210 0.82 11.80 1.11
CA TYR A 210 1.08 10.51 1.72
C TYR A 210 0.24 9.42 1.08
N HIS A 211 0.86 8.29 0.78
CA HIS A 211 0.21 7.10 0.22
C HIS A 211 0.86 5.83 0.80
N TYR A 212 0.26 4.65 0.56
CA TYR A 212 0.70 3.40 1.19
C TYR A 212 1.11 2.33 0.18
N GLY A 213 2.39 2.37 -0.20
CA GLY A 213 2.96 1.45 -1.18
C GLY A 213 3.06 2.07 -2.58
N ALA A 214 3.49 1.29 -3.56
CA ALA A 214 3.84 1.85 -4.87
C ALA A 214 2.64 2.04 -5.83
N PHE A 215 1.45 1.55 -5.46
CA PHE A 215 0.32 1.41 -6.38
C PHE A 215 -0.17 2.76 -6.91
N GLU A 216 -0.34 3.74 -6.02
CA GLU A 216 -0.93 5.04 -6.33
C GLU A 216 -0.04 5.82 -7.28
N VAL A 217 1.23 5.99 -6.93
CA VAL A 217 2.20 6.75 -7.73
C VAL A 217 2.48 6.07 -9.08
N ASN A 218 2.51 4.72 -9.13
CA ASN A 218 2.64 4.01 -10.40
C ASN A 218 1.41 4.18 -11.29
N THR A 219 0.22 4.21 -10.68
CA THR A 219 -1.04 4.49 -11.39
C THR A 219 -1.03 5.89 -11.99
N LEU A 220 -0.64 6.91 -11.22
CA LEU A 220 -0.49 8.29 -11.73
C LEU A 220 0.44 8.35 -12.95
N LYS A 221 1.64 7.77 -12.84
CA LYS A 221 2.63 7.73 -13.94
C LYS A 221 2.07 7.04 -15.19
N SER A 222 1.41 5.90 -15.00
CA SER A 222 0.78 5.14 -16.09
C SER A 222 -0.30 5.96 -16.79
N LEU A 223 -1.18 6.62 -16.03
CA LEU A 223 -2.30 7.39 -16.59
C LEU A 223 -1.86 8.70 -17.24
N VAL A 224 -0.89 9.41 -16.66
CA VAL A 224 -0.29 10.62 -17.27
C VAL A 224 0.32 10.30 -18.63
N SER A 225 1.08 9.22 -18.73
CA SER A 225 1.66 8.76 -19.99
C SER A 225 0.59 8.32 -20.98
N PHE A 226 -0.43 7.58 -20.52
CA PHE A 226 -1.50 7.08 -21.37
C PHE A 226 -2.38 8.18 -21.95
N PHE A 227 -2.76 9.18 -21.15
CA PHE A 227 -3.59 10.29 -21.57
C PHE A 227 -2.82 11.48 -22.16
N SER A 228 -1.49 11.45 -22.08
CA SER A 228 -0.57 12.51 -22.49
C SER A 228 -1.00 13.87 -21.92
N THR A 229 -1.21 13.91 -20.61
CA THR A 229 -1.67 15.10 -19.86
C THR A 229 -0.94 15.20 -18.54
N ARG A 230 -0.67 16.42 -18.08
CA ARG A 230 0.00 16.71 -16.80
C ARG A 230 1.38 16.05 -16.60
N GLU A 231 2.11 15.83 -17.69
CA GLU A 231 3.43 15.20 -17.67
C GLU A 231 4.45 16.05 -16.88
N ASP A 232 4.51 17.34 -17.18
CA ASP A 232 5.44 18.26 -16.54
C ASP A 232 5.10 18.50 -15.07
N GLU A 233 3.81 18.61 -14.74
CA GLU A 233 3.34 18.77 -13.37
C GLU A 233 3.67 17.54 -12.53
N LEU A 234 3.42 16.31 -13.03
CA LEU A 234 3.77 15.10 -12.31
C LEU A 234 5.30 14.94 -12.15
N ASP A 235 6.09 15.24 -13.18
CA ASP A 235 7.56 15.22 -13.11
C ASP A 235 8.07 16.19 -12.02
N HIS A 236 7.52 17.41 -11.96
CA HIS A 236 7.83 18.39 -10.93
C HIS A 236 7.49 17.86 -9.52
N LEU A 237 6.31 17.28 -9.32
CA LEU A 237 5.91 16.71 -8.02
C LEU A 237 6.83 15.55 -7.58
N LEU A 238 7.24 14.69 -8.52
CA LEU A 238 8.12 13.56 -8.25
C LEU A 238 9.55 14.01 -7.90
N ARG A 239 10.11 14.97 -8.65
CA ARG A 239 11.45 15.52 -8.39
C ARG A 239 11.55 16.21 -7.04
N ASN A 240 10.49 16.91 -6.65
CA ASN A 240 10.41 17.59 -5.36
C ASN A 240 10.03 16.65 -4.19
N ASN A 241 10.00 15.32 -4.42
CA ASN A 241 9.65 14.32 -3.41
C ASN A 241 8.32 14.60 -2.69
N VAL A 242 7.35 15.19 -3.40
CA VAL A 242 6.05 15.54 -2.81
C VAL A 242 5.31 14.29 -2.35
N PHE A 243 5.45 13.17 -3.07
CA PHE A 243 4.84 11.90 -2.70
C PHE A 243 5.69 11.14 -1.66
N VAL A 244 5.07 10.80 -0.53
CA VAL A 244 5.71 10.07 0.58
C VAL A 244 5.08 8.69 0.74
N ASP A 245 5.87 7.65 0.47
CA ASP A 245 5.48 6.25 0.63
C ASP A 245 5.61 5.82 2.11
N LEU A 246 4.47 5.80 2.81
CA LEU A 246 4.40 5.39 4.21
C LEU A 246 4.73 3.92 4.42
N PHE A 247 4.42 3.03 3.46
CA PHE A 247 4.75 1.61 3.56
C PHE A 247 6.26 1.39 3.57
N LYS A 248 7.00 2.10 2.70
CA LYS A 248 8.46 2.08 2.69
C LYS A 248 9.05 2.56 4.02
N ILE A 249 8.53 3.67 4.56
CA ILE A 249 8.95 4.21 5.86
C ILE A 249 8.73 3.17 6.97
N VAL A 250 7.53 2.59 7.05
CA VAL A 250 7.18 1.60 8.08
C VAL A 250 8.11 0.39 8.02
N LYS A 251 8.34 -0.18 6.83
CA LYS A 251 9.21 -1.38 6.68
C LYS A 251 10.67 -1.13 7.03
N GLN A 252 11.14 0.09 6.83
CA GLN A 252 12.52 0.49 7.15
C GLN A 252 12.68 0.85 8.63
N ALA A 253 11.65 1.45 9.23
CA ALA A 253 11.66 1.90 10.61
C ALA A 253 11.36 0.79 11.62
N PHE A 254 10.44 -0.13 11.31
CA PHE A 254 9.86 -1.01 12.32
C PHE A 254 10.02 -2.50 11.98
N CYS A 255 10.17 -3.29 13.04
CA CYS A 255 9.84 -4.70 13.05
C CYS A 255 8.49 -4.86 13.76
N ILE A 256 7.44 -5.13 13.00
CA ILE A 256 6.08 -5.25 13.56
C ILE A 256 5.73 -6.73 13.65
N GLY A 257 5.20 -7.17 14.78
CA GLY A 257 4.80 -8.55 15.03
C GLY A 257 3.49 -8.95 14.37
N ALA A 258 3.17 -8.39 13.20
CA ALA A 258 2.09 -8.82 12.33
C ALA A 258 2.65 -9.78 11.27
N GLU A 259 1.78 -10.55 10.63
CA GLU A 259 2.15 -11.48 9.55
C GLU A 259 2.35 -10.77 8.21
N GLY A 260 1.92 -9.52 8.13
CA GLY A 260 2.02 -8.65 6.99
C GLY A 260 2.33 -7.21 7.38
N TYR A 261 2.59 -6.40 6.36
CA TYR A 261 2.74 -4.96 6.48
C TYR A 261 1.64 -4.26 5.66
N GLY A 262 0.51 -4.93 5.40
CA GLY A 262 -0.67 -4.26 4.86
C GLY A 262 -1.15 -3.19 5.83
N LEU A 263 -1.84 -2.17 5.33
CA LEU A 263 -2.29 -1.05 6.17
C LEU A 263 -3.10 -1.54 7.38
N LYS A 264 -4.04 -2.45 7.14
CA LYS A 264 -4.88 -3.07 8.19
C LYS A 264 -4.10 -3.94 9.17
N ASP A 265 -3.07 -4.64 8.71
CA ASP A 265 -2.25 -5.50 9.57
C ASP A 265 -1.55 -4.69 10.68
N ILE A 266 -1.30 -3.41 10.43
CA ILE A 266 -0.56 -2.53 11.34
C ILE A 266 -1.44 -1.51 12.09
N GLU A 267 -2.73 -1.41 11.76
CA GLU A 267 -3.69 -0.52 12.42
C GLU A 267 -3.72 -0.62 13.95
N PRO A 268 -3.64 -1.83 14.55
CA PRO A 268 -3.67 -1.97 16.00
C PRO A 268 -2.54 -1.23 16.74
N LEU A 269 -1.50 -0.74 16.04
CA LEU A 269 -0.44 0.06 16.64
C LEU A 269 -0.86 1.51 16.94
N TYR A 270 -1.81 2.06 16.18
CA TYR A 270 -2.06 3.50 16.16
C TYR A 270 -3.54 3.91 16.22
N ARG A 271 -4.47 2.95 16.08
CA ARG A 271 -5.90 3.21 16.19
C ARG A 271 -6.65 2.04 16.82
N GLU A 272 -7.85 2.33 17.30
CA GLU A 272 -8.82 1.30 17.72
C GLU A 272 -9.42 0.61 16.49
N ASP A 273 -10.02 -0.55 16.72
CA ASP A 273 -10.67 -1.35 15.68
C ASP A 273 -11.75 -0.55 14.95
N ARG A 274 -11.86 -0.79 13.64
CA ARG A 274 -12.90 -0.18 12.80
C ARG A 274 -14.28 -0.69 13.26
N VAL A 275 -15.28 0.20 13.29
CA VAL A 275 -16.65 -0.12 13.76
C VAL A 275 -17.38 -1.10 12.82
N GLU A 276 -16.97 -1.21 11.56
CA GLU A 276 -17.56 -2.12 10.58
C GLU A 276 -16.53 -3.10 9.99
N GLU A 277 -16.99 -4.34 9.81
CA GLU A 277 -16.26 -5.56 9.46
C GLU A 277 -15.39 -5.44 8.19
N VAL A 278 -14.21 -6.06 8.29
CA VAL A 278 -13.22 -6.58 7.31
C VAL A 278 -13.56 -6.53 5.80
N LYS A 279 -14.00 -5.41 5.22
CA LYS A 279 -14.09 -5.28 3.75
C LYS A 279 -12.72 -5.00 3.16
N GLY A 280 -12.08 -5.98 2.51
CA GLY A 280 -10.79 -5.77 1.81
C GLY A 280 -10.96 -5.10 0.44
N GLY A 281 -9.87 -4.64 -0.18
CA GLY A 281 -9.91 -4.05 -1.53
C GLY A 281 -10.50 -4.99 -2.61
N ALA A 282 -10.32 -6.32 -2.46
CA ALA A 282 -10.97 -7.30 -3.33
C ALA A 282 -12.51 -7.29 -3.19
N GLU A 283 -13.03 -7.03 -2.00
CA GLU A 283 -14.46 -6.93 -1.75
C GLU A 283 -15.02 -5.62 -2.29
N SER A 284 -14.31 -4.49 -2.12
CA SER A 284 -14.61 -3.20 -2.77
C SER A 284 -14.77 -3.36 -4.29
N MET A 285 -13.83 -4.08 -4.93
CA MET A 285 -13.90 -4.36 -6.37
C MET A 285 -15.11 -5.24 -6.76
N ILE A 286 -15.44 -6.27 -5.96
CA ILE A 286 -16.64 -7.11 -6.20
C ILE A 286 -17.91 -6.27 -6.05
N GLN A 287 -18.01 -5.45 -5.02
CA GLN A 287 -19.14 -4.54 -4.80
C GLN A 287 -19.28 -3.58 -5.98
N TYR A 288 -18.18 -3.05 -6.49
CA TYR A 288 -18.19 -2.18 -7.67
C TYR A 288 -18.69 -2.90 -8.93
N GLU A 289 -18.28 -4.15 -9.16
CA GLU A 289 -18.81 -4.98 -10.26
C GLU A 289 -20.31 -5.27 -10.12
N ILE A 290 -20.77 -5.54 -8.89
CA ILE A 290 -22.21 -5.67 -8.61
C ILE A 290 -22.92 -4.37 -8.98
N TRP A 291 -22.40 -3.21 -8.56
CA TRP A 291 -22.98 -1.92 -8.88
C TRP A 291 -23.07 -1.68 -10.40
N ILE A 292 -22.02 -1.98 -11.18
CA ILE A 292 -22.06 -1.89 -12.65
C ILE A 292 -23.24 -2.70 -13.24
N GLN A 293 -23.51 -3.89 -12.69
CA GLN A 293 -24.57 -4.77 -13.18
C GLN A 293 -25.99 -4.32 -12.78
N THR A 294 -26.13 -3.49 -11.74
CA THR A 294 -27.45 -3.01 -11.28
C THR A 294 -28.13 -2.03 -12.24
N ASN A 295 -27.39 -1.46 -13.22
CA ASN A 295 -27.86 -0.37 -14.10
C ASN A 295 -28.45 0.83 -13.32
N GLU A 296 -27.99 1.06 -12.09
CA GLU A 296 -28.32 2.29 -11.37
C GLU A 296 -27.86 3.53 -12.18
N LEU A 297 -28.68 4.58 -12.21
CA LEU A 297 -28.35 5.86 -12.88
C LEU A 297 -27.39 6.74 -12.06
N SER A 298 -27.15 6.38 -10.80
CA SER A 298 -26.23 7.09 -9.91
C SER A 298 -24.84 7.13 -10.53
N GLN A 299 -24.10 8.21 -10.31
CA GLN A 299 -22.69 8.37 -10.72
C GLN A 299 -21.80 8.65 -9.50
N ASP A 300 -22.39 8.62 -8.30
CA ASP A 300 -21.73 8.87 -7.03
C ASP A 300 -22.55 8.25 -5.87
N GLU A 301 -22.08 8.48 -4.65
CA GLU A 301 -22.68 7.95 -3.42
C GLU A 301 -24.03 8.57 -2.99
N SER A 302 -24.58 9.57 -3.71
CA SER A 302 -25.78 10.30 -3.28
C SER A 302 -26.98 9.37 -3.12
N ASP A 303 -27.15 8.48 -4.11
CA ASP A 303 -28.33 7.63 -4.25
C ASP A 303 -27.97 6.13 -4.39
N SER A 304 -26.68 5.78 -4.31
CA SER A 304 -26.23 4.38 -4.32
C SER A 304 -25.64 3.95 -2.98
N LYS A 305 -26.28 2.95 -2.36
CA LYS A 305 -25.76 2.35 -1.14
C LYS A 305 -24.40 1.70 -1.37
N ILE A 306 -24.21 1.06 -2.52
CA ILE A 306 -22.95 0.36 -2.85
C ILE A 306 -21.81 1.37 -3.00
N LEU A 307 -21.99 2.42 -3.80
CA LEU A 307 -20.95 3.45 -3.95
C LEU A 307 -20.67 4.18 -2.63
N LYS A 308 -21.69 4.36 -1.79
CA LYS A 308 -21.50 4.90 -0.43
C LYS A 308 -20.63 4.00 0.42
N GLU A 309 -20.87 2.69 0.45
CA GLU A 309 -20.05 1.75 1.23
C GLU A 309 -18.59 1.71 0.73
N ILE A 310 -18.37 1.74 -0.59
CA ILE A 310 -17.05 1.84 -1.21
C ILE A 310 -16.36 3.15 -0.81
N MET A 311 -17.09 4.28 -0.86
CA MET A 311 -16.58 5.58 -0.46
C MET A 311 -16.16 5.61 1.01
N GLU A 312 -17.00 5.08 1.90
CA GLU A 312 -16.68 5.06 3.34
C GLU A 312 -15.48 4.19 3.64
N TYR A 313 -15.32 3.07 2.93
CA TYR A 313 -14.14 2.22 3.03
C TYR A 313 -12.85 2.99 2.68
N ASN A 314 -12.82 3.63 1.51
CA ASN A 314 -11.68 4.41 1.03
C ASN A 314 -11.41 5.66 1.90
N ARG A 315 -12.47 6.29 2.44
CA ARG A 315 -12.34 7.37 3.44
C ARG A 315 -11.64 6.88 4.71
N GLU A 316 -12.02 5.71 5.22
CA GLU A 316 -11.39 5.14 6.41
C GLU A 316 -9.93 4.78 6.17
N ASP A 317 -9.56 4.32 4.97
CA ASP A 317 -8.16 4.07 4.58
C ASP A 317 -7.36 5.38 4.57
N CYS A 318 -7.87 6.45 3.93
CA CYS A 318 -7.25 7.78 3.98
C CYS A 318 -7.08 8.32 5.41
N PHE A 319 -8.08 8.10 6.28
CA PHE A 319 -8.00 8.50 7.70
C PHE A 319 -6.99 7.65 8.47
N SER A 320 -6.85 6.37 8.12
CA SER A 320 -5.82 5.51 8.68
C SER A 320 -4.42 6.01 8.36
N LEU A 321 -4.18 6.52 7.15
CA LEU A 321 -2.88 7.11 6.78
C LEU A 321 -2.57 8.36 7.62
N ILE A 322 -3.58 9.19 7.94
CA ILE A 322 -3.43 10.33 8.86
C ILE A 322 -2.99 9.83 10.25
N ASP A 323 -3.68 8.83 10.79
CA ASP A 323 -3.41 8.30 12.13
C ASP A 323 -2.04 7.61 12.21
N LEU A 324 -1.70 6.81 11.20
CA LEU A 324 -0.37 6.18 11.05
C LEU A 324 0.73 7.24 11.01
N THR A 325 0.57 8.28 10.21
CA THR A 325 1.58 9.35 10.06
C THR A 325 1.75 10.11 11.36
N ASN A 326 0.66 10.43 12.06
CA ASN A 326 0.70 11.09 13.36
C ASN A 326 1.33 10.20 14.44
N TRP A 327 1.09 8.89 14.41
CA TRP A 327 1.74 7.93 15.29
C TRP A 327 3.25 7.83 15.02
N MET A 328 3.67 7.71 13.75
CA MET A 328 5.10 7.68 13.41
C MET A 328 5.83 8.98 13.79
N ARG A 329 5.18 10.14 13.67
CA ARG A 329 5.73 11.42 14.15
C ARG A 329 5.88 11.45 15.69
N LYS A 330 4.99 10.80 16.43
CA LYS A 330 5.17 10.62 17.89
C LYS A 330 6.38 9.75 18.19
N GLU A 331 6.57 8.65 17.45
CA GLU A 331 7.76 7.79 17.60
C GLU A 331 9.05 8.50 17.18
N GLN A 332 9.05 9.34 16.13
CA GLN A 332 10.17 10.23 15.80
C GLN A 332 10.55 11.10 16.99
N ASN A 333 9.58 11.82 17.56
CA ASN A 333 9.81 12.73 18.68
C ASN A 333 10.33 12.01 19.93
N LYS A 334 9.72 10.87 20.28
CA LYS A 334 10.11 10.05 21.43
C LYS A 334 11.55 9.54 21.33
N ASN A 335 11.98 9.18 20.11
CA ASN A 335 13.32 8.67 19.84
C ASN A 335 14.31 9.76 19.40
N LYS A 336 13.90 11.04 19.41
CA LYS A 336 14.71 12.21 18.97
C LYS A 336 15.27 12.07 17.56
N LEU A 337 14.47 11.51 16.66
CA LEU A 337 14.77 11.38 15.24
C LEU A 337 14.15 12.57 14.51
N PHE A 338 14.97 13.34 13.81
CA PHE A 338 14.53 14.51 13.07
C PHE A 338 14.48 14.20 11.58
N TYR A 339 13.52 14.80 10.88
CA TYR A 339 13.45 14.68 9.42
C TYR A 339 14.78 15.14 8.79
N ALA A 340 15.35 14.28 7.96
CA ALA A 340 16.55 14.55 7.19
C ALA A 340 16.30 14.02 5.77
N SER A 341 16.01 14.92 4.84
CA SER A 341 15.86 14.57 3.43
C SER A 341 17.15 13.95 2.91
N ALA A 342 17.07 12.89 2.12
CA ALA A 342 18.22 12.38 1.36
C ALA A 342 18.66 13.37 0.26
N ALA A 343 17.79 14.31 -0.12
CA ALA A 343 18.03 15.29 -1.17
C ALA A 343 18.54 16.61 -0.57
N GLU A 344 19.85 16.69 -0.34
CA GLU A 344 20.62 17.95 -0.34
C GLU A 344 21.49 18.04 -1.62
N GLU A 345 21.10 17.37 -2.71
CA GLU A 345 21.61 17.72 -4.05
C GLU A 345 20.65 18.73 -4.67
N GLU A 346 21.09 19.99 -4.82
CA GLU A 346 20.36 21.07 -5.50
C GLU A 346 19.99 20.63 -6.93
N LEU A 347 18.76 20.18 -7.13
CA LEU A 347 18.19 20.03 -8.47
C LEU A 347 18.07 21.41 -9.10
N LYS A 348 18.59 21.59 -10.31
CA LYS A 348 18.47 22.86 -11.04
C LYS A 348 16.98 23.19 -11.24
N PRO A 349 16.52 24.40 -10.91
CA PRO A 349 15.13 24.78 -11.07
C PRO A 349 14.74 24.79 -12.55
N THR A 350 13.66 24.08 -12.87
CA THR A 350 12.95 24.09 -14.15
C THR A 350 12.09 25.36 -14.27
N PRO A 351 11.59 25.71 -15.47
CA PRO A 351 10.64 26.82 -15.63
C PRO A 351 9.40 26.72 -14.75
N ILE A 352 8.95 25.49 -14.44
CA ILE A 352 7.84 25.24 -13.53
C ILE A 352 8.25 25.48 -12.06
N ASP A 353 9.45 25.07 -11.65
CA ASP A 353 9.98 25.39 -10.31
C ASP A 353 10.00 26.91 -10.10
N ILE A 354 10.49 27.67 -11.09
CA ILE A 354 10.51 29.14 -11.06
C ILE A 354 9.08 29.71 -11.01
N ALA A 355 8.14 29.15 -11.78
CA ALA A 355 6.75 29.61 -11.77
C ALA A 355 6.06 29.38 -10.42
N TYR A 356 6.34 28.27 -9.74
CA TYR A 356 5.83 28.00 -8.39
C TYR A 356 6.48 28.91 -7.35
N GLU A 357 7.78 29.10 -7.41
CA GLU A 357 8.51 29.96 -6.48
C GLU A 357 8.04 31.42 -6.57
N LEU A 358 7.85 31.93 -7.80
CA LEU A 358 7.25 33.25 -8.03
C LEU A 358 5.83 33.32 -7.45
N LYS A 359 4.96 32.33 -7.72
CA LYS A 359 3.59 32.29 -7.19
C LYS A 359 3.56 32.29 -5.66
N SER A 360 4.44 31.53 -5.01
CA SER A 360 4.56 31.48 -3.55
C SER A 360 5.01 32.84 -2.99
N GLN A 361 6.04 33.46 -3.57
CA GLN A 361 6.51 34.80 -3.17
C GLN A 361 5.43 35.89 -3.34
N PHE A 362 4.66 35.84 -4.44
CA PHE A 362 3.54 36.77 -4.65
C PHE A 362 2.40 36.56 -3.65
N SER A 363 2.09 35.31 -3.30
CA SER A 363 1.09 34.98 -2.27
C SER A 363 1.48 35.53 -0.90
N ASP A 364 2.73 35.35 -0.49
CA ASP A 364 3.23 35.83 0.80
C ASP A 364 3.27 37.35 0.87
N SER A 365 3.66 38.02 -0.22
CA SER A 365 3.64 39.49 -0.33
C SER A 365 2.22 40.07 -0.21
N LEU A 366 1.20 39.40 -0.78
CA LEU A 366 -0.20 39.81 -0.69
C LEU A 366 -0.77 39.66 0.73
N ILE A 367 -0.42 38.57 1.44
CA ILE A 367 -0.84 38.35 2.83
C ILE A 367 -0.21 39.40 3.77
N CYS A 368 1.07 39.76 3.56
CA CYS A 368 1.72 40.83 4.31
C CYS A 368 1.09 42.22 4.08
N HIS A 369 0.58 42.50 2.89
CA HIS A 369 -0.10 43.77 2.61
C HIS A 369 -1.52 43.82 3.19
N ILE A 370 -2.26 42.71 3.20
CA ILE A 370 -3.61 42.64 3.76
C ILE A 370 -3.60 42.66 5.30
N SER A 371 -2.53 42.19 5.94
CA SER A 371 -2.37 42.19 7.41
C SER A 371 -1.95 43.56 8.00
N ASN A 372 -1.66 44.54 7.13
CA ASN A 372 -1.26 45.91 7.48
C ASN A 372 -2.37 46.96 7.17
N PHE A 373 -3.57 46.50 6.85
CA PHE A 373 -4.81 47.29 6.80
C PHE A 373 -5.78 46.73 7.83
#